data_AF-A0A9Q8PA71-F1
#
_entry.id   AF-A0A9Q8PA71-F1
#
_cell.length_a   1.000
_cell.length_b   1.000
_cell.length_c   1.000
_cell.angle_alpha   90.00
_cell.angle_beta   90.00
_cell.angle_gamma   90.00
#
_symmetry.space_group_name_H-M   'P 1'
#
loop_
_entity.id
_entity.type
_entity.pdbx_description
1 polymer ?
#
loop_
_entity_poly.entity_id
_entity_poly.type
_entity_poly.pdbx_seq_one_letter_code
_entity_poly.pdbx_strand_id
1 'polypeptide(L)'
;MNPFFSMKKVQELEGRVKVHVEKLRDRFLEIKGTGEVMNVMAATSALTLDVISGYSFGKSCNTLDTPDMGLWICKMLEDGFRPERFLGERGKEVLRYMVPFERGPRNCLGVNLAWSEMYLAVAAVVGGVEGLELVGTGIRDVTVDREYFIGVFPKESKGVRVKVNG
;
A
#
# COMPACT_ATOMS: atom_id res chain seq x y z
N MET A 1 7.69 -7.55 22.57
CA MET A 1 6.87 -6.68 21.70
C MET A 1 6.08 -5.74 22.59
N ASN A 2 6.05 -4.43 22.31
CA ASN A 2 5.24 -3.49 23.09
C ASN A 2 3.76 -3.94 23.04
N PRO A 3 3.05 -4.06 24.18
CA PRO A 3 1.65 -4.50 24.22
C PRO A 3 0.73 -3.72 23.27
N PHE A 4 1.06 -2.45 23.01
CA PHE A 4 0.30 -1.56 22.14
C PHE A 4 0.15 -2.09 20.71
N PHE A 5 1.18 -2.73 20.15
CA PHE A 5 1.22 -3.28 18.78
C PHE A 5 1.04 -4.81 18.72
N SER A 6 0.57 -5.40 19.82
CA SER A 6 0.23 -6.82 19.84
C SER A 6 -0.91 -7.13 18.86
N MET A 7 -0.96 -8.36 18.35
CA MET A 7 -2.04 -8.83 17.48
C MET A 7 -3.43 -8.51 18.05
N LYS A 8 -3.63 -8.75 19.35
CA LYS A 8 -4.90 -8.46 20.03
C LYS A 8 -5.27 -6.98 19.98
N LYS A 9 -4.31 -6.08 20.22
CA LYS A 9 -4.55 -4.63 20.15
C LYS A 9 -4.77 -4.13 18.73
N VAL A 10 -4.08 -4.70 17.74
CA VAL A 10 -4.33 -4.41 16.33
C VAL A 10 -5.73 -4.86 15.91
N GLN A 11 -6.19 -6.03 16.36
CA GLN A 11 -7.57 -6.49 16.11
C GLN A 11 -8.62 -5.57 16.74
N GLU A 12 -8.39 -5.05 17.95
CA GLU A 12 -9.27 -4.04 18.55
C GLU A 12 -9.38 -2.75 17.70
N LEU A 13 -8.38 -2.48 16.85
CA LEU A 13 -8.33 -1.31 15.96
C LEU A 13 -8.82 -1.58 14.55
N GLU A 14 -9.24 -2.82 14.24
CA GLU A 14 -9.71 -3.21 12.92
C GLU A 14 -10.81 -2.28 12.40
N GLY A 15 -11.73 -1.86 13.27
CA GLY A 15 -12.78 -0.91 12.91
C GLY A 15 -12.24 0.43 12.40
N ARG A 16 -11.13 0.93 12.96
CA ARG A 16 -10.49 2.19 12.53
C ARG A 16 -9.75 2.00 11.20
N VAL A 17 -9.08 0.86 11.01
CA VAL A 17 -8.43 0.52 9.74
C VAL A 17 -9.48 0.40 8.63
N LYS A 18 -10.60 -0.28 8.91
CA LYS A 18 -11.72 -0.43 7.96
C LYS A 18 -12.28 0.89 7.48
N VAL A 19 -12.43 1.89 8.36
CA VAL A 19 -12.89 3.23 7.95
C VAL A 19 -11.98 3.83 6.87
N HIS A 20 -10.65 3.70 7.02
CA HIS A 20 -9.72 4.22 6.01
C HIS A 20 -9.69 3.37 4.74
N VAL A 21 -9.84 2.06 4.87
CA VAL A 21 -9.89 1.12 3.72
C VAL A 21 -11.17 1.30 2.90
N GLU A 22 -12.32 1.48 3.56
CA GLU A 22 -13.60 1.79 2.91
C GLU A 22 -13.51 3.13 2.19
N LYS A 23 -12.91 4.13 2.83
CA LYS A 23 -12.65 5.43 2.20
C LYS A 23 -11.76 5.29 0.95
N LEU A 24 -10.69 4.50 1.02
CA LEU A 24 -9.86 4.20 -0.15
C LEU A 24 -10.69 3.59 -1.28
N ARG A 25 -11.51 2.56 -0.99
CA ARG A 25 -12.41 1.94 -1.97
C ARG A 25 -13.39 2.96 -2.56
N ASP A 26 -14.00 3.78 -1.73
CA ASP A 26 -14.99 4.75 -2.17
C ASP A 26 -14.36 5.79 -3.12
N ARG A 27 -13.11 6.22 -2.89
CA ARG A 27 -12.35 7.05 -3.84
C ARG A 27 -12.18 6.37 -5.22
N PHE A 28 -11.98 5.06 -5.28
CA PHE A 28 -11.97 4.32 -6.55
C PHE A 28 -13.35 4.27 -7.21
N LEU A 29 -14.41 4.12 -6.43
CA LEU A 29 -15.78 4.09 -6.96
C LEU A 29 -16.24 5.46 -7.46
N GLU A 30 -15.77 6.55 -6.85
CA GLU A 30 -16.04 7.93 -7.31
C GLU A 30 -15.55 8.20 -8.74
N ILE A 31 -14.42 7.60 -9.14
CA ILE A 31 -13.85 7.76 -10.48
C ILE A 31 -14.43 6.79 -11.51
N LYS A 32 -15.40 5.96 -11.12
CA LYS A 32 -16.02 4.98 -12.01
C LYS A 32 -16.78 5.68 -13.15
N GLY A 33 -16.40 5.39 -14.38
CA GLY A 33 -17.04 5.93 -15.59
C GLY A 33 -16.74 7.40 -15.88
N THR A 34 -15.98 8.10 -15.03
CA THR A 34 -15.60 9.51 -15.26
C THR A 34 -14.44 9.66 -16.24
N GLY A 35 -13.66 8.59 -16.42
CA GLY A 35 -12.40 8.61 -17.18
C GLY A 35 -11.23 9.21 -16.40
N GLU A 36 -11.43 9.61 -15.15
CA GLU A 36 -10.36 10.08 -14.27
C GLU A 36 -9.36 8.96 -13.97
N VAL A 37 -8.11 9.35 -13.82
CA VAL A 37 -6.98 8.44 -13.63
C VAL A 37 -6.41 8.64 -12.24
N MET A 38 -6.36 7.56 -11.47
CA MET A 38 -5.79 7.53 -10.13
C MET A 38 -4.44 6.84 -10.11
N ASN A 39 -3.49 7.37 -9.35
CA ASN A 39 -2.23 6.69 -9.08
C ASN A 39 -2.41 5.75 -7.87
N VAL A 40 -2.29 4.44 -8.11
CA VAL A 40 -2.52 3.39 -7.11
C VAL A 40 -1.45 3.42 -6.03
N MET A 41 -0.19 3.62 -6.42
CA MET A 41 0.93 3.72 -5.45
C MET A 41 0.69 4.88 -4.49
N ALA A 42 0.13 5.98 -5.01
CA ALA A 42 -0.25 7.13 -4.19
C ALA A 42 -1.42 6.83 -3.25
N ALA A 43 -2.46 6.20 -3.77
CA ALA A 43 -3.63 5.84 -3.00
C ALA A 43 -3.30 4.88 -1.84
N THR A 44 -2.47 3.85 -2.07
CA THR A 44 -2.04 2.91 -1.03
C THR A 44 -1.12 3.56 0.01
N SER A 45 -0.18 4.40 -0.43
CA SER A 45 0.69 5.15 0.50
C SER A 45 -0.09 6.11 1.38
N ALA A 46 -1.11 6.78 0.84
CA ALA A 46 -2.01 7.65 1.59
C ALA A 46 -2.81 6.87 2.65
N LEU A 47 -3.30 5.67 2.31
CA LEU A 47 -3.96 4.79 3.27
C LEU A 47 -3.01 4.47 4.44
N THR A 48 -1.79 4.05 4.16
CA THR A 48 -0.80 3.71 5.19
C THR A 48 -0.46 4.88 6.06
N LEU A 49 -0.29 6.07 5.48
CA LEU A 49 -0.01 7.28 6.25
C LEU A 49 -1.18 7.62 7.19
N ASP A 50 -2.42 7.52 6.73
CA ASP A 50 -3.61 7.85 7.54
C ASP A 50 -3.83 6.84 8.68
N VAL A 51 -3.63 5.54 8.40
CA VAL A 51 -3.72 4.47 9.40
C VAL A 51 -2.63 4.63 10.46
N ILE A 52 -1.36 4.77 10.06
CA ILE A 52 -0.26 4.83 11.03
C ILE A 52 -0.24 6.14 11.81
N SER A 53 -0.63 7.26 11.21
CA SER A 53 -0.70 8.55 11.89
C SER A 53 -1.84 8.58 12.91
N GLY A 54 -3.02 8.10 12.54
CA GLY A 54 -4.16 7.94 13.44
C GLY A 54 -3.88 6.99 14.60
N TYR A 55 -3.08 5.95 14.36
CA TYR A 55 -2.73 4.97 15.38
C TYR A 55 -1.58 5.41 16.30
N SER A 56 -0.50 5.97 15.74
CA SER A 56 0.72 6.31 16.49
C SER A 56 0.64 7.67 17.15
N PHE A 57 -0.03 8.64 16.51
CA PHE A 57 -0.09 10.03 16.95
C PHE A 57 -1.49 10.45 17.39
N GLY A 58 -2.47 9.53 17.32
CA GLY A 58 -3.87 9.79 17.70
C GLY A 58 -4.63 10.68 16.70
N LYS A 59 -3.99 11.15 15.62
CA LYS A 59 -4.57 12.02 14.59
C LYS A 59 -4.14 11.56 13.20
N SER A 60 -5.13 11.34 12.33
CA SER A 60 -4.92 11.02 10.92
C SER A 60 -4.37 12.23 10.16
N CYS A 61 -3.43 12.00 9.26
CA CYS A 61 -2.92 13.00 8.32
C CYS A 61 -3.95 13.39 7.25
N ASN A 62 -5.00 12.59 7.07
CA ASN A 62 -6.09 12.81 6.10
C ASN A 62 -5.58 12.96 4.66
N THR A 63 -4.54 12.21 4.34
CA THR A 63 -3.89 12.14 3.04
C THR A 63 -4.83 11.57 1.98
N LEU A 64 -5.69 10.63 2.36
CA LEU A 64 -6.75 10.11 1.49
C LEU A 64 -7.80 11.16 1.10
N ASP A 65 -7.84 12.34 1.74
CA ASP A 65 -8.73 13.45 1.35
C ASP A 65 -8.09 14.39 0.33
N THR A 66 -6.78 14.30 0.13
CA THR A 66 -6.06 15.19 -0.78
C THR A 66 -6.21 14.72 -2.23
N PRO A 67 -6.30 15.66 -3.21
CA PRO A 67 -6.35 15.29 -4.63
C PRO A 67 -5.12 14.53 -5.12
N ASP A 68 -3.96 14.81 -4.54
CA ASP A 68 -2.68 14.20 -4.90
C ASP A 68 -2.31 12.99 -4.03
N MET A 69 -3.14 12.63 -3.03
CA MET A 69 -2.96 11.48 -2.15
C MET A 69 -1.53 11.39 -1.58
N GLY A 70 -0.91 12.53 -1.25
CA GLY A 70 0.45 12.55 -0.72
C GLY A 70 1.51 12.03 -1.70
N LEU A 71 1.34 12.28 -3.00
CA LEU A 71 2.22 11.89 -4.13
C LEU A 71 3.73 12.07 -3.88
N TRP A 72 4.12 12.97 -2.97
CA TRP A 72 5.51 13.18 -2.55
C TRP A 72 6.09 12.02 -1.71
N ILE A 73 5.29 11.34 -0.88
CA ILE A 73 5.67 10.12 -0.13
C ILE A 73 5.86 8.93 -1.07
N CYS A 74 5.12 8.92 -2.17
CA CYS A 74 4.98 7.77 -3.07
C CYS A 74 6.16 7.69 -4.06
N LYS A 75 6.87 8.81 -4.24
CA LYS A 75 8.13 8.88 -4.98
C LYS A 75 9.30 8.19 -4.27
N MET A 76 9.10 7.64 -3.07
CA MET A 76 10.16 7.06 -2.26
C MET A 76 10.31 5.54 -2.39
N LEU A 77 9.38 4.77 -2.99
CA LEU A 77 9.32 3.33 -2.73
C LEU A 77 9.00 2.50 -3.99
N GLU A 78 9.85 1.52 -4.32
CA GLU A 78 9.49 0.08 -4.43
C GLU A 78 10.27 -0.72 -5.49
N ASP A 79 10.61 -1.96 -5.10
CA ASP A 79 11.16 -3.02 -5.92
C ASP A 79 10.15 -3.67 -6.89
N GLY A 80 10.67 -4.26 -7.96
CA GLY A 80 9.88 -4.98 -8.96
C GLY A 80 8.82 -5.94 -8.42
N PHE A 81 7.57 -5.78 -8.90
CA PHE A 81 6.43 -6.62 -8.56
C PHE A 81 6.47 -7.96 -9.35
N ARG A 82 6.97 -9.02 -8.71
CA ARG A 82 6.87 -10.42 -9.17
C ARG A 82 6.29 -11.32 -8.09
N PRO A 83 4.97 -11.32 -7.84
CA PRO A 83 4.36 -12.01 -6.69
C PRO A 83 4.61 -13.53 -6.71
N GLU A 84 4.77 -14.12 -7.90
CA GLU A 84 5.05 -15.55 -8.09
C GLU A 84 6.38 -15.98 -7.46
N ARG A 85 7.29 -15.03 -7.20
CA ARG A 85 8.59 -15.30 -6.54
C ARG A 85 8.46 -15.84 -5.11
N PHE A 86 7.29 -15.69 -4.49
CA PHE A 86 6.99 -16.16 -3.14
C PHE A 86 6.27 -17.51 -3.12
N LEU A 87 5.96 -18.10 -4.28
CA LEU A 87 5.22 -19.36 -4.40
C LEU A 87 6.16 -20.58 -4.54
N GLY A 88 5.67 -21.76 -4.15
CA GLY A 88 6.38 -23.04 -4.31
C GLY A 88 7.61 -23.21 -3.40
N GLU A 89 8.41 -24.25 -3.67
CA GLU A 89 9.61 -24.56 -2.85
C GLU A 89 10.66 -23.45 -2.88
N ARG A 90 10.87 -22.83 -4.05
CA ARG A 90 11.76 -21.67 -4.20
C ARG A 90 11.24 -20.45 -3.39
N GLY A 91 9.92 -20.27 -3.32
CA GLY A 91 9.31 -19.23 -2.50
C GLY A 91 9.64 -19.36 -1.01
N LYS A 92 9.63 -20.59 -0.46
CA LYS A 92 10.02 -20.85 0.94
C LYS A 92 11.44 -20.38 1.25
N GLU A 93 12.35 -20.54 0.30
CA GLU A 93 13.73 -20.06 0.42
C GLU A 93 13.79 -18.54 0.41
N VAL A 94 13.11 -17.88 -0.52
CA VAL A 94 13.02 -16.41 -0.58
C VAL A 94 12.44 -15.84 0.72
N LEU A 95 11.39 -16.45 1.25
CA LEU A 95 10.76 -16.04 2.51
C LEU A 95 11.71 -16.17 3.72
N ARG A 96 12.70 -17.07 3.68
CA ARG A 96 13.73 -17.17 4.74
C ARG A 96 14.67 -15.98 4.77
N TYR A 97 14.86 -15.25 3.68
CA TYR A 97 15.67 -14.04 3.64
C TYR A 97 14.83 -12.76 3.55
N MET A 98 13.50 -12.91 3.45
CA MET A 98 12.56 -11.80 3.50
C MET A 98 12.53 -11.20 4.92
N VAL A 99 13.09 -10.01 5.04
CA VAL A 99 13.17 -9.22 6.29
C VAL A 99 12.66 -7.77 6.11
N PRO A 100 11.56 -7.51 5.40
CA PRO A 100 11.05 -6.15 5.15
C PRO A 100 10.61 -5.43 6.42
N PHE A 101 10.34 -6.19 7.49
CA PHE A 101 10.03 -5.70 8.82
C PHE A 101 11.16 -6.00 9.81
N GLU A 102 12.37 -6.30 9.32
CA GLU A 102 13.49 -6.87 10.08
C GLU A 102 13.12 -8.18 10.82
N ARG A 103 14.01 -8.66 11.69
CA ARG A 103 13.80 -9.84 12.55
C ARG A 103 14.36 -9.64 13.95
N GLY A 104 13.82 -10.41 14.89
CA GLY A 104 14.27 -10.40 16.28
C GLY A 104 13.63 -9.29 17.12
N PRO A 105 14.16 -9.00 18.32
CA PRO A 105 13.51 -8.16 19.32
C PRO A 105 13.42 -6.67 18.94
N ARG A 106 14.14 -6.23 17.90
CA ARG A 106 14.11 -4.86 17.36
C ARG A 106 13.43 -4.77 15.99
N ASN A 107 12.67 -5.80 15.61
CA ASN A 107 11.91 -5.77 14.38
C ASN A 107 10.82 -4.67 14.39
N CYS A 108 10.25 -4.38 13.21
CA CYS A 108 9.22 -3.37 13.07
C CYS A 108 8.10 -3.61 14.08
N LEU A 109 7.88 -2.62 14.93
CA LEU A 109 6.87 -2.68 15.98
C LEU A 109 5.47 -2.82 15.38
N GLY A 110 5.24 -2.21 14.21
CA GLY A 110 3.98 -2.16 13.49
C GLY A 110 3.69 -3.34 12.56
N VAL A 111 4.48 -4.43 12.60
CA VAL A 111 4.36 -5.53 11.62
C VAL A 111 2.94 -6.11 11.50
N ASN A 112 2.24 -6.26 12.63
CA ASN A 112 0.89 -6.82 12.63
C ASN A 112 -0.13 -5.86 12.01
N LEU A 113 0.02 -4.55 12.28
CA LEU A 113 -0.84 -3.53 11.71
C LEU A 113 -0.62 -3.42 10.20
N ALA A 114 0.65 -3.43 9.76
CA ALA A 114 1.00 -3.38 8.35
C ALA A 114 0.39 -4.56 7.58
N TRP A 115 0.46 -5.77 8.12
CA TRP A 115 -0.18 -6.93 7.50
C TRP A 115 -1.70 -6.80 7.42
N SER A 116 -2.36 -6.42 8.51
CA SER A 116 -3.82 -6.20 8.52
C SER A 116 -4.24 -5.16 7.47
N GLU A 117 -3.52 -4.05 7.38
CA GLU A 117 -3.78 -2.99 6.42
C GLU A 117 -3.60 -3.48 4.98
N MET A 118 -2.47 -4.12 4.66
CA MET A 118 -2.20 -4.65 3.32
C MET A 118 -3.28 -5.63 2.86
N TYR A 119 -3.68 -6.58 3.72
CA TYR A 119 -4.71 -7.56 3.36
C TYR A 119 -6.07 -6.91 3.14
N LEU A 120 -6.48 -5.98 4.00
CA LEU A 120 -7.76 -5.28 3.86
C LEU A 120 -7.78 -4.36 2.63
N ALA A 121 -6.67 -3.67 2.35
CA ALA A 121 -6.53 -2.81 1.19
C ALA A 121 -6.65 -3.61 -0.12
N VAL A 122 -5.95 -4.74 -0.22
CA VAL A 122 -6.03 -5.63 -1.40
C VAL A 122 -7.44 -6.17 -1.55
N ALA A 123 -8.06 -6.65 -0.48
CA ALA A 123 -9.43 -7.16 -0.53
C ALA A 123 -10.44 -6.09 -0.98
N ALA A 124 -10.31 -4.86 -0.48
CA ALA A 124 -11.23 -3.77 -0.78
C ALA A 124 -11.06 -3.23 -2.21
N VAL A 125 -9.82 -3.11 -2.70
CA VAL A 125 -9.55 -2.57 -4.04
C VAL A 125 -9.69 -3.65 -5.11
N VAL A 126 -8.95 -4.76 -5.00
CA VAL A 126 -8.94 -5.80 -6.04
C VAL A 126 -10.20 -6.65 -6.00
N GLY A 127 -10.71 -6.94 -4.80
CA GLY A 127 -11.94 -7.73 -4.64
C GLY A 127 -13.22 -6.88 -4.68
N GLY A 128 -13.13 -5.58 -4.39
CA GLY A 128 -14.30 -4.71 -4.22
C GLY A 128 -14.51 -3.66 -5.31
N VAL A 129 -13.55 -3.46 -6.23
CA VAL A 129 -13.67 -2.52 -7.35
C VAL A 129 -13.57 -3.27 -8.67
N GLU A 130 -14.67 -3.30 -9.42
CA GLU A 130 -14.72 -3.87 -10.76
C GLU A 130 -14.31 -2.84 -11.83
N GLY A 131 -13.75 -3.31 -12.95
CA GLY A 131 -13.45 -2.46 -14.10
C GLY A 131 -12.12 -1.68 -14.01
N LEU A 132 -11.20 -2.06 -13.13
CA LEU A 132 -9.87 -1.46 -13.05
C LEU A 132 -9.07 -1.71 -14.34
N GLU A 133 -8.64 -0.65 -15.01
CA GLU A 133 -7.82 -0.70 -16.23
C GLU A 133 -6.54 0.14 -16.05
N LEU A 134 -5.39 -0.44 -16.37
CA LEU A 134 -4.09 0.25 -16.32
C LEU A 134 -4.01 1.33 -17.41
N VAL A 135 -3.58 2.54 -17.03
CA VAL A 135 -3.45 3.68 -17.93
C VAL A 135 -2.00 4.12 -18.04
N GLY A 136 -1.40 3.91 -19.22
CA GLY A 136 -0.03 4.34 -19.51
C GLY A 136 0.99 3.90 -18.45
N THR A 137 0.81 2.68 -17.94
CA THR A 137 1.66 2.03 -16.94
C THR A 137 2.24 0.78 -17.59
N GLY A 138 3.56 0.63 -17.55
CA GLY A 138 4.25 -0.57 -18.00
C GLY A 138 5.21 -1.12 -16.94
N ILE A 139 5.91 -2.20 -17.26
CA ILE A 139 6.88 -2.84 -16.36
C ILE A 139 7.96 -1.85 -15.88
N ARG A 140 8.36 -0.90 -16.74
CA ARG A 140 9.31 0.16 -16.41
C ARG A 140 8.84 1.03 -15.24
N ASP A 141 7.53 1.25 -15.12
CA ASP A 141 6.94 2.14 -14.12
C ASP A 141 6.89 1.46 -12.75
N VAL A 142 7.23 0.16 -12.69
CA VAL A 142 7.40 -0.67 -11.49
C VAL A 142 8.81 -1.30 -11.41
N THR A 143 9.77 -0.84 -12.23
CA THR A 143 11.16 -1.33 -12.21
C THR A 143 12.06 -0.27 -11.58
N VAL A 144 12.87 -0.67 -10.60
CA VAL A 144 13.84 0.22 -9.94
C VAL A 144 15.00 0.54 -10.88
N ASP A 145 15.37 1.82 -10.94
CA ASP A 145 16.51 2.36 -11.66
C ASP A 145 17.74 2.53 -10.74
N ARG A 146 17.54 2.94 -9.47
CA ARG A 146 18.61 3.14 -8.46
C ARG A 146 18.12 2.80 -7.04
N GLU A 147 19.00 2.41 -6.12
CA GLU A 147 18.66 2.08 -4.72
C GLU A 147 19.50 2.92 -3.74
N TYR A 148 18.88 3.71 -2.86
CA TYR A 148 19.57 4.44 -1.76
C TYR A 148 18.72 4.34 -0.49
N PHE A 149 18.87 3.25 0.26
CA PHE A 149 17.98 2.86 1.38
C PHE A 149 16.59 2.39 0.92
N ILE A 150 16.09 2.95 -0.20
CA ILE A 150 14.89 2.54 -0.93
C ILE A 150 15.11 2.71 -2.45
N GLY A 151 14.43 1.90 -3.26
CA GLY A 151 14.43 1.95 -4.73
C GLY A 151 13.79 3.21 -5.34
N VAL A 152 14.42 3.73 -6.39
CA VAL A 152 14.07 4.93 -7.17
C VAL A 152 13.76 4.49 -8.60
N PHE A 153 12.58 4.85 -9.11
CA PHE A 153 12.14 4.54 -10.48
C PHE A 153 12.82 5.42 -11.55
N PRO A 154 12.68 5.04 -12.84
CA PRO A 154 12.97 5.95 -13.93
C PRO A 154 12.29 7.30 -13.72
N LYS A 155 13.02 8.38 -13.96
CA LYS A 155 12.55 9.76 -13.75
C LYS A 155 11.27 10.06 -14.54
N GLU A 156 11.09 9.35 -15.64
CA GLU A 156 9.97 9.42 -16.57
C GLU A 156 8.75 8.62 -16.10
N SER A 157 8.88 7.78 -15.06
CA SER A 157 7.79 7.01 -14.48
C SER A 157 6.72 7.93 -13.90
N LYS A 158 5.46 7.63 -14.20
CA LYS A 158 4.29 8.28 -13.61
C LYS A 158 3.64 7.44 -12.51
N GLY A 159 4.30 6.34 -12.10
CA GLY A 159 3.79 5.32 -11.18
C GLY A 159 2.70 4.44 -11.80
N VAL A 160 2.15 3.54 -10.99
CA VAL A 160 1.02 2.68 -11.37
C VAL A 160 -0.27 3.49 -11.40
N ARG A 161 -0.86 3.64 -12.58
CA ARG A 161 -2.07 4.44 -12.80
C ARG A 161 -3.19 3.60 -13.35
N VAL A 162 -4.40 3.81 -12.83
CA VAL A 162 -5.60 3.11 -13.23
C VAL A 162 -6.76 4.07 -13.45
N LYS A 163 -7.69 3.68 -14.31
CA LYS A 163 -9.06 4.21 -14.37
C LYS A 163 -10.05 3.10 -14.00
N VAL A 164 -11.27 3.46 -13.63
CA VAL A 164 -12.34 2.51 -13.35
C VAL A 164 -13.40 2.63 -14.44
N ASN A 165 -13.56 1.58 -15.24
CA ASN A 165 -14.56 1.51 -16.31
C ASN A 165 -15.98 1.37 -15.72
N GLY A 166 -16.97 1.96 -16.41
CA GLY A 166 -18.38 1.95 -16.05
C GLY A 166 -19.05 0.60 -16.23
#